data_AF-T1AFH6-F1
#
_entry.id   AF-T1AFH6-F1
#
_cell.length_a   1.000
_cell.length_b   1.000
_cell.length_c   1.000
_cell.angle_alpha   90.00
_cell.angle_beta   90.00
_cell.angle_gamma   90.00
#
_symmetry.space_group_name_H-M   'P 1'
#
loop_
_entity.id
_entity.type
_entity.pdbx_description
1 polymer ?
#
loop_
_entity_poly.entity_id
_entity_poly.type
_entity_poly.pdbx_seq_one_letter_code
_entity_poly.pdbx_strand_id
1 'polypeptide(L)'
;MAAAMPGAVRARLQLRARLYALIREFFAARAVLEVETPMLSAAANTDPNIESFHTDFSGHIDAGARARWLRSSPEYPLKRLLAAGSGDCYELGRVFRNGEAGARHNPEFTLLEWYRIAWDQRRLADEVIELVQAALALVGRGARIEVLSYAELFARELGLDAHRASDAELRVALGDRQVDPAGLTRDDWLDLLLGHRIQPRL
;
A
#
# COMPACT_ATOMS: atom_id res chain seq x y z
N MET A 1 -1.54 -26.49 8.65
CA MET A 1 -0.36 -25.80 8.09
C MET A 1 0.63 -26.85 7.63
N ALA A 2 0.83 -27.04 6.32
CA ALA A 2 1.91 -27.89 5.83
C ALA A 2 3.24 -27.28 6.26
N ALA A 3 4.02 -28.01 7.07
CA ALA A 3 5.32 -27.56 7.52
C ALA A 3 6.23 -27.36 6.30
N ALA A 4 6.65 -26.11 6.06
CA ALA A 4 7.55 -25.82 4.97
C ALA A 4 8.89 -26.54 5.20
N MET A 5 9.37 -27.25 4.18
CA MET A 5 10.68 -27.90 4.20
C MET A 5 11.78 -26.89 4.63
N PRO A 6 12.70 -27.25 5.55
CA PRO A 6 13.66 -26.31 6.14
C PRO A 6 14.47 -25.47 5.12
N GLY A 7 14.78 -26.02 3.94
CA GLY A 7 15.47 -25.29 2.87
C GLY A 7 14.63 -24.20 2.18
N ALA A 8 13.32 -24.40 2.09
CA ALA A 8 12.41 -23.44 1.44
C ALA A 8 12.19 -22.17 2.27
N VAL A 9 12.33 -22.25 3.59
CA VAL A 9 12.24 -21.08 4.48
C VAL A 9 13.47 -20.21 4.33
N ARG A 10 14.67 -20.80 4.41
CA ARG A 10 15.94 -20.07 4.25
C ARG A 10 16.03 -19.36 2.91
N ALA A 11 15.70 -20.06 1.81
CA ALA A 11 15.74 -19.48 0.47
C ALA A 11 14.80 -18.27 0.32
N ARG A 12 13.59 -18.34 0.91
CA ARG A 12 12.63 -17.22 0.91
C ARG A 12 13.14 -16.02 1.73
N LEU A 13 13.74 -16.26 2.89
CA LEU A 13 14.34 -15.20 3.70
C LEU A 13 15.53 -14.54 3.00
N GLN A 14 16.39 -15.33 2.33
CA GLN A 14 17.49 -14.81 1.53
C GLN A 14 16.99 -13.98 0.35
N LEU A 15 15.95 -14.43 -0.36
CA LEU A 15 15.34 -13.66 -1.44
C LEU A 15 14.77 -12.33 -0.92
N ARG A 16 14.10 -12.33 0.23
CA ARG A 16 13.60 -11.09 0.87
C ARG A 16 14.75 -10.15 1.23
N ALA A 17 15.84 -10.65 1.78
CA ALA A 17 17.02 -9.84 2.09
C ALA A 17 17.63 -9.21 0.83
N ARG A 18 17.74 -9.97 -0.27
CA ARG A 18 18.18 -9.42 -1.57
C ARG A 18 17.24 -8.37 -2.12
N LEU A 19 15.93 -8.56 -1.99
CA LEU A 19 14.94 -7.55 -2.39
C LEU A 19 15.13 -6.24 -1.60
N TYR A 20 15.40 -6.33 -0.30
CA TYR A 20 15.68 -5.14 0.52
C TYR A 20 16.97 -4.44 0.14
N ALA A 21 18.03 -5.18 -0.17
CA ALA A 21 19.27 -4.61 -0.69
C ALA A 21 19.01 -3.89 -2.02
N LEU A 22 18.31 -4.54 -2.96
CA LEU A 22 17.94 -3.97 -4.25
C LEU A 22 17.14 -2.67 -4.10
N ILE A 23 16.14 -2.62 -3.21
CA ILE A 23 15.35 -1.41 -2.97
C ILE A 23 16.26 -0.26 -2.51
N ARG A 24 17.15 -0.51 -1.54
CA ARG A 24 18.06 0.52 -1.05
C ARG A 24 19.04 0.98 -2.12
N GLU A 25 19.62 0.06 -2.87
CA GLU A 25 20.52 0.36 -4.00
C GLU A 25 19.80 1.19 -5.07
N PHE A 26 18.55 0.84 -5.40
CA PHE A 26 17.72 1.55 -6.39
C PHE A 26 17.53 3.03 -6.03
N PHE A 27 17.21 3.31 -4.76
CA PHE A 27 17.00 4.67 -4.28
C PHE A 27 18.31 5.42 -4.04
N ALA A 28 19.34 4.77 -3.51
CA ALA A 28 20.67 5.35 -3.34
C ALA A 28 21.28 5.81 -4.68
N ALA A 29 21.14 5.01 -5.74
CA ALA A 29 21.59 5.37 -7.09
C ALA A 29 20.87 6.59 -7.67
N ARG A 30 19.68 6.93 -7.15
CA ARG A 30 18.85 8.07 -7.55
C ARG A 30 18.88 9.22 -6.54
N ALA A 31 19.80 9.17 -5.57
CA ALA A 31 19.95 10.15 -4.49
C ALA A 31 18.65 10.42 -3.70
N VAL A 32 17.81 9.41 -3.50
CA VAL A 32 16.64 9.49 -2.61
C VAL A 32 17.08 9.12 -1.21
N LEU A 33 16.82 10.01 -0.25
CA LEU A 33 17.27 9.86 1.12
C LEU A 33 16.48 8.77 1.86
N GLU A 34 17.15 7.74 2.38
CA GLU A 34 16.53 6.81 3.34
C GLU A 34 16.32 7.52 4.68
N VAL A 35 15.11 7.47 5.21
CA VAL A 35 14.75 8.02 6.52
C VAL A 35 14.05 6.97 7.37
N GLU A 36 14.07 7.18 8.69
CA GLU A 36 13.28 6.41 9.64
C GLU A 36 12.42 7.38 10.44
N THR A 37 11.10 7.16 10.45
CA THR A 37 10.17 8.00 11.22
C THR A 37 9.64 7.27 12.46
N PRO A 38 9.06 7.98 13.45
CA PRO A 38 8.50 7.35 14.64
C PRO A 38 7.41 6.32 14.32
N MET A 39 7.44 5.17 15.00
CA MET A 39 6.39 4.15 14.91
C MET A 39 5.19 4.43 15.82
N LEU A 40 5.38 5.23 16.87
CA LEU A 40 4.32 5.66 17.78
C LEU A 40 4.00 7.13 17.54
N SER A 41 2.71 7.44 17.42
CA SER A 41 2.17 8.79 17.23
C SER A 41 1.24 9.17 18.38
N ALA A 42 1.11 10.48 18.64
CA ALA A 42 0.13 11.03 19.59
C ALA A 42 -1.30 11.10 19.01
N ALA A 43 -1.49 10.75 17.74
CA ALA A 43 -2.78 10.65 17.08
C ALA A 43 -2.80 9.45 16.12
N ALA A 44 -3.99 8.88 15.90
CA ALA A 44 -4.23 7.83 14.92
C ALA A 44 -4.21 8.37 13.47
N ASN A 45 -4.30 7.45 12.50
CA ASN A 45 -4.59 7.82 11.11
C ASN A 45 -6.04 8.34 10.96
N THR A 46 -6.35 8.97 9.82
CA THR A 46 -7.70 9.48 9.52
C THR A 46 -8.48 8.66 8.50
N ASP A 47 -7.94 7.54 8.03
CA ASP A 47 -8.57 6.72 6.99
C ASP A 47 -9.67 5.86 7.64
N PRO A 48 -10.94 5.98 7.21
CA PRO A 48 -12.05 5.25 7.81
C PRO A 48 -11.93 3.73 7.66
N ASN A 49 -11.16 3.25 6.68
CA ASN A 49 -10.97 1.84 6.38
C ASN A 49 -9.72 1.24 7.04
N ILE A 50 -8.95 2.04 7.81
CA ILE A 50 -7.72 1.58 8.46
C ILE A 50 -7.77 1.83 9.96
N GLU A 51 -7.94 0.76 10.73
CA GLU A 51 -7.91 0.85 12.18
C GLU A 51 -6.46 0.85 12.71
N SER A 52 -6.16 1.74 13.65
CA SER A 52 -4.84 1.80 14.29
C SER A 52 -4.81 1.00 15.59
N PHE A 53 -3.77 0.19 15.80
CA PHE A 53 -3.45 -0.28 17.16
C PHE A 53 -3.09 0.90 18.07
N HIS A 54 -3.36 0.75 19.36
CA HIS A 54 -2.99 1.74 20.36
C HIS A 54 -2.34 1.08 21.59
N THR A 55 -1.60 1.87 22.34
CA THR A 55 -0.97 1.49 23.60
C THR A 55 -0.86 2.71 24.52
N ASP A 56 -0.54 2.46 25.78
CA ASP A 56 -0.33 3.48 26.80
C ASP A 56 1.16 3.73 26.99
N PHE A 57 1.56 5.00 26.86
CA PHE A 57 2.89 5.46 27.22
C PHE A 57 2.93 5.91 28.68
N SER A 58 3.76 5.28 29.50
CA SER A 58 3.89 5.52 30.95
C SER A 58 5.08 6.42 31.34
N GLY A 59 5.57 7.24 30.41
CA GLY A 59 6.66 8.18 30.66
C GLY A 59 6.27 9.36 31.56
N HIS A 60 7.20 10.30 31.73
CA HIS A 60 6.97 11.50 32.55
C HIS A 60 5.77 12.32 32.04
N ILE A 61 5.07 13.03 32.94
CA ILE A 61 3.85 13.79 32.64
C ILE A 61 4.04 14.85 31.54
N ASP A 62 5.25 15.38 31.38
CA ASP A 62 5.58 16.40 30.38
C ASP A 62 5.86 15.81 28.99
N ALA A 63 5.85 14.48 28.85
CA ALA A 63 6.16 13.80 27.60
C ALA A 63 4.95 13.66 26.65
N GLY A 64 3.91 14.47 26.86
CA GLY A 64 2.72 14.55 26.03
C GLY A 64 1.61 13.58 26.45
N ALA A 65 0.71 13.27 25.51
CA ALA A 65 -0.46 12.43 25.79
C ALA A 65 -0.07 11.06 26.37
N ARG A 66 -0.98 10.37 27.06
CA ARG A 66 -0.72 8.98 27.51
C ARG A 66 -0.96 7.98 26.38
N ALA A 67 -2.09 8.10 25.69
CA ALA A 67 -2.42 7.23 24.57
C ALA A 67 -1.45 7.47 23.40
N ARG A 68 -0.98 6.38 22.80
CA ARG A 68 -0.16 6.37 21.59
C ARG A 68 -0.74 5.38 20.59
N TRP A 69 -0.59 5.69 19.32
CA TRP A 69 -1.05 4.86 18.22
C TRP A 69 0.15 4.35 17.44
N LEU A 70 0.12 3.06 17.09
CA LEU A 70 1.07 2.51 16.13
C LEU A 70 0.72 3.01 14.74
N ARG A 71 1.73 3.43 13.97
CA ARG A 71 1.53 3.96 12.62
C ARG A 71 0.99 2.89 11.66
N SER A 72 0.00 3.26 10.85
CA SER A 72 -0.49 2.42 9.73
C SER A 72 0.23 2.70 8.41
N SER A 73 0.91 3.84 8.32
CA SER A 73 1.84 4.27 7.25
C SER A 73 2.76 5.39 7.82
N PRO A 74 3.98 5.56 7.28
CA PRO A 74 4.85 6.71 7.57
C PRO A 74 4.44 8.02 6.84
N GLU A 75 3.30 8.08 6.15
CA GLU A 75 2.87 9.22 5.32
C GLU A 75 2.97 10.58 6.04
N TYR A 76 2.33 10.74 7.20
CA TYR A 76 2.32 12.03 7.89
C TYR A 76 3.70 12.51 8.32
N PRO A 77 4.53 11.69 9.02
CA PRO A 77 5.88 12.14 9.33
C PRO A 77 6.75 12.35 8.08
N LEU A 78 6.60 11.57 7.01
CA LEU A 78 7.30 11.81 5.75
C LEU A 78 6.88 13.15 5.13
N LYS A 79 5.58 13.46 5.06
CA LYS A 79 5.09 14.77 4.59
C LYS A 79 5.62 15.94 5.44
N ARG A 80 5.78 15.75 6.75
CA ARG A 80 6.42 16.75 7.62
C ARG A 80 7.90 16.94 7.31
N LEU A 81 8.63 15.87 6.98
CA LEU A 81 10.02 15.96 6.52
C LEU A 81 10.13 16.70 5.19
N LEU A 82 9.23 16.42 4.23
CA LEU A 82 9.18 17.15 2.97
C LEU A 82 8.95 18.65 3.21
N ALA A 83 7.98 19.00 4.05
CA ALA A 83 7.71 20.38 4.43
C ALA A 83 8.90 21.05 5.16
N ALA A 84 9.70 20.26 5.88
CA ALA A 84 10.94 20.71 6.52
C ALA A 84 12.15 20.75 5.56
N GLY A 85 11.97 20.41 4.28
CA GLY A 85 13.01 20.50 3.26
C GLY A 85 13.93 19.28 3.15
N SER A 86 13.48 18.08 3.53
CA SER A 86 14.29 16.86 3.40
C SER A 86 14.68 16.51 1.96
N GLY A 87 13.95 17.04 0.96
CA GLY A 87 14.06 16.58 -0.42
C GLY A 87 13.36 15.24 -0.64
N ASP A 88 13.65 14.61 -1.78
CA ASP A 88 13.19 13.26 -2.12
C ASP A 88 13.64 12.27 -1.03
N CYS A 89 12.69 11.53 -0.46
CA CYS A 89 12.97 10.59 0.61
C CYS A 89 12.12 9.31 0.50
N TYR A 90 12.61 8.23 1.11
CA TYR A 90 11.89 6.96 1.25
C TYR A 90 12.08 6.35 2.63
N GLU A 91 11.13 5.51 3.03
CA GLU A 91 11.24 4.66 4.20
C GLU A 91 10.84 3.22 3.85
N LEU A 92 11.65 2.25 4.28
CA LEU A 92 11.35 0.82 4.26
C LEU A 92 11.13 0.33 5.71
N GLY A 93 9.92 0.52 6.21
CA GLY A 93 9.60 0.46 7.64
C GLY A 93 8.52 -0.55 8.02
N ARG A 94 8.40 -0.84 9.33
CA ARG A 94 7.25 -1.60 9.88
C ARG A 94 6.04 -0.70 10.05
N VAL A 95 4.87 -1.20 9.70
CA VAL A 95 3.56 -0.56 9.90
C VAL A 95 2.58 -1.57 10.48
N PHE A 96 1.52 -1.07 11.10
CA PHE A 96 0.58 -1.85 11.89
C PHE A 96 -0.86 -1.44 11.57
N ARG A 97 -1.73 -2.41 11.31
CA ARG A 97 -3.15 -2.19 11.01
C ARG A 97 -3.99 -3.19 11.77
N ASN A 98 -4.88 -2.67 12.63
CA ASN A 98 -5.74 -3.51 13.46
C ASN A 98 -6.87 -4.10 12.61
N GLY A 99 -7.32 -5.31 12.94
CA GLY A 99 -8.37 -6.03 12.20
C GLY A 99 -7.94 -6.69 10.89
N GLU A 100 -6.79 -6.34 10.31
CA GLU A 100 -6.30 -6.93 9.06
C GLU A 100 -5.59 -8.29 9.29
N ALA A 101 -6.29 -9.39 9.02
CA ALA A 101 -5.71 -10.73 9.07
C ALA A 101 -6.24 -11.63 7.93
N GLY A 102 -5.35 -12.32 7.21
CA GLY A 102 -5.72 -13.25 6.15
C GLY A 102 -4.53 -13.75 5.34
N ALA A 103 -4.80 -14.44 4.22
CA ALA A 103 -3.73 -15.01 3.39
C ALA A 103 -2.77 -13.97 2.78
N ARG A 104 -3.24 -12.72 2.63
CA ARG A 104 -2.47 -11.57 2.11
C ARG A 104 -2.30 -10.44 3.13
N HIS A 105 -2.79 -10.61 4.36
CA HIS A 105 -2.80 -9.57 5.39
C HIS A 105 -2.21 -10.10 6.70
N ASN A 106 -1.26 -9.35 7.25
CA ASN A 106 -0.72 -9.60 8.58
C ASN A 106 -0.82 -8.30 9.37
N PRO A 107 -1.24 -8.31 10.65
CA PRO A 107 -1.45 -7.08 11.43
C PRO A 107 -0.22 -6.18 11.53
N GLU A 108 0.98 -6.75 11.38
CA GLU A 108 2.22 -6.02 11.11
C GLU A 108 2.81 -6.40 9.75
N PHE A 109 3.30 -5.43 8.99
CA PHE A 109 3.97 -5.72 7.73
C PHE A 109 5.01 -4.65 7.39
N THR A 110 5.86 -4.96 6.42
CA THR A 110 6.84 -3.99 5.92
C THR A 110 6.24 -3.23 4.75
N LEU A 111 6.25 -1.91 4.85
CA LEU A 111 5.83 -0.99 3.80
C LEU A 111 7.07 -0.28 3.25
N LEU A 112 7.12 -0.13 1.93
CA LEU A 112 8.01 0.81 1.27
C LEU A 112 7.16 2.01 0.86
N GLU A 113 7.53 3.20 1.31
CA GLU A 113 6.87 4.45 0.95
C GLU A 113 7.93 5.48 0.58
N TRP A 114 7.70 6.25 -0.49
CA TRP A 114 8.64 7.29 -0.92
C TRP A 114 7.94 8.46 -1.58
N TYR A 115 8.64 9.58 -1.61
CA TYR A 115 8.15 10.85 -2.13
C TYR A 115 9.16 11.47 -3.08
N ARG A 116 8.63 12.03 -4.17
CA ARG A 116 9.37 12.75 -5.21
C ARG A 116 8.82 14.17 -5.34
N ILE A 117 9.65 15.17 -5.07
CA ILE A 117 9.25 16.58 -5.15
C ILE A 117 9.15 16.99 -6.63
N ALA A 118 8.11 17.75 -6.95
CA ALA A 118 7.85 18.25 -8.31
C ALA A 118 7.66 17.16 -9.38
N TRP A 119 7.34 15.93 -8.97
CA TRP A 119 6.94 14.87 -9.90
C TRP A 119 5.41 14.79 -9.94
N ASP A 120 4.89 14.44 -11.12
CA ASP A 120 3.50 14.04 -11.26
C ASP A 120 3.34 12.52 -11.06
N GLN A 121 2.09 12.08 -11.03
CA GLN A 121 1.75 10.67 -10.85
C GLN A 121 2.25 9.76 -11.98
N ARG A 122 2.42 10.28 -13.22
CA ARG A 122 2.84 9.46 -14.36
C ARG A 122 4.31 9.10 -14.23
N ARG A 123 5.14 10.12 -13.95
CA ARG A 123 6.56 9.92 -13.70
C ARG A 123 6.82 9.05 -12.47
N LEU A 124 6.02 9.20 -11.42
CA LEU A 124 6.10 8.32 -10.25
C LEU A 124 5.72 6.88 -10.61
N ALA A 125 4.69 6.67 -11.42
CA ALA A 125 4.30 5.33 -11.90
C ALA A 125 5.40 4.66 -12.74
N ASP A 126 6.12 5.42 -13.58
CA ASP A 126 7.28 4.90 -14.32
C ASP A 126 8.37 4.38 -13.36
N GLU A 127 8.66 5.11 -12.28
CA GLU A 127 9.62 4.66 -11.26
C GLU A 127 9.14 3.41 -10.49
N VAL A 128 7.83 3.31 -10.19
CA VAL A 128 7.23 2.10 -9.63
C VAL A 128 7.45 0.91 -10.59
N ILE A 129 7.21 1.10 -11.89
CA ILE A 129 7.40 0.07 -12.91
C ILE A 129 8.86 -0.40 -12.95
N GLU A 130 9.83 0.54 -12.98
CA GLU A 130 11.26 0.21 -12.97
C GLU A 130 11.64 -0.62 -11.74
N LEU A 131 11.18 -0.22 -10.54
CA LEU A 131 11.48 -0.93 -9.30
C LEU A 131 10.86 -2.34 -9.28
N VAL A 132 9.60 -2.47 -9.71
CA VAL A 132 8.91 -3.78 -9.77
C VAL A 132 9.57 -4.71 -10.80
N GLN A 133 9.97 -4.19 -11.96
CA GLN A 133 10.70 -4.97 -12.97
C GLN A 133 12.05 -5.47 -12.42
N ALA A 134 12.80 -4.61 -11.72
CA ALA A 134 14.06 -4.99 -11.08
C ALA A 134 13.83 -6.08 -10.00
N ALA A 135 12.77 -5.97 -9.21
CA ALA A 135 12.40 -6.98 -8.23
C ALA A 135 11.99 -8.33 -8.86
N LEU A 136 11.24 -8.31 -9.97
CA LEU A 136 10.87 -9.52 -10.72
C LEU A 136 12.09 -10.21 -11.34
N ALA A 137 13.07 -9.43 -11.80
CA ALA A 137 14.30 -9.95 -12.38
C ALA A 137 15.13 -10.78 -11.37
N LEU A 138 15.04 -10.50 -10.06
CA LEU A 138 15.69 -11.32 -9.00
C LEU A 138 15.25 -12.79 -9.00
N VAL A 139 14.11 -13.10 -9.61
CA VAL A 139 13.55 -14.44 -9.75
C VAL A 139 13.37 -14.85 -11.21
N GLY A 140 14.06 -14.17 -12.14
CA GLY A 140 14.01 -14.49 -13.58
C GLY A 140 12.63 -14.26 -14.21
N ARG A 141 11.81 -13.38 -13.65
CA ARG A 141 10.49 -13.02 -14.17
C ARG A 141 10.51 -11.63 -14.79
N GLY A 142 9.59 -11.40 -15.71
CA GLY A 142 9.24 -10.08 -16.22
C GLY A 142 7.72 -9.90 -16.23
N ALA A 143 7.29 -8.67 -16.46
CA ALA A 143 5.87 -8.33 -16.61
C ALA A 143 5.67 -7.51 -17.88
N ARG A 144 4.57 -7.77 -18.59
CA ARG A 144 4.09 -6.85 -19.62
C ARG A 144 3.44 -5.67 -18.92
N ILE A 145 3.79 -4.46 -19.36
CA ILE A 145 3.22 -3.23 -18.82
C ILE A 145 2.05 -2.81 -19.71
N GLU A 146 0.95 -2.45 -19.05
CA GLU A 146 -0.21 -1.85 -19.67
C GLU A 146 -0.61 -0.62 -18.85
N VAL A 147 -0.87 0.50 -19.52
CA VAL A 147 -1.22 1.78 -18.89
C VAL A 147 -2.61 2.15 -19.35
N LEU A 148 -3.54 2.22 -18.39
CA LEU A 148 -4.95 2.53 -18.61
C LEU A 148 -5.39 3.54 -17.57
N SER A 149 -6.27 4.44 -17.96
CA SER A 149 -7.08 5.19 -17.01
C SER A 149 -8.09 4.28 -16.32
N TYR A 150 -8.59 4.73 -15.17
CA TYR A 150 -9.63 4.04 -14.43
C TYR A 150 -10.89 3.81 -15.28
N ALA A 151 -11.33 4.83 -16.03
CA ALA A 151 -12.47 4.72 -16.95
C ALA A 151 -12.21 3.74 -18.10
N GLU A 152 -11.02 3.74 -18.73
CA GLU A 152 -10.70 2.78 -19.78
C GLU A 152 -10.70 1.34 -19.26
N LEU A 153 -10.18 1.13 -18.04
CA LEU A 153 -10.18 -0.18 -17.39
C LEU A 153 -11.63 -0.69 -17.18
N PHE A 154 -12.51 0.15 -16.63
CA PHE A 154 -13.93 -0.21 -16.45
C PHE A 154 -14.66 -0.44 -17.78
N ALA A 155 -14.42 0.43 -18.77
CA ALA A 155 -15.04 0.30 -20.08
C ALA A 155 -14.63 -1.00 -20.76
N ARG A 156 -13.35 -1.38 -20.65
CA ARG A 156 -12.83 -2.62 -21.23
C ARG A 156 -13.33 -3.86 -20.51
N GLU A 157 -13.25 -3.89 -19.19
CA GLU A 157 -13.48 -5.11 -18.42
C GLU A 157 -14.96 -5.37 -18.13
N LEU A 158 -15.76 -4.29 -18.04
CA LEU A 158 -17.17 -4.34 -17.64
C LEU A 158 -18.12 -3.69 -18.66
N GLY A 159 -17.62 -2.99 -19.68
CA GLY A 159 -18.47 -2.24 -20.61
C GLY A 159 -19.14 -1.01 -19.98
N LEU A 160 -18.59 -0.49 -18.88
CA LEU A 160 -19.15 0.62 -18.11
C LEU A 160 -18.21 1.83 -18.08
N ASP A 161 -18.77 3.04 -18.10
CA ASP A 161 -18.04 4.25 -17.74
C ASP A 161 -18.12 4.46 -16.22
N ALA A 162 -17.01 4.26 -15.52
CA ALA A 162 -16.94 4.37 -14.06
C ALA A 162 -17.39 5.74 -13.51
N HIS A 163 -17.27 6.81 -14.30
CA HIS A 163 -17.63 8.16 -13.88
C HIS A 163 -19.10 8.51 -14.17
N ARG A 164 -19.78 7.71 -15.00
CA ARG A 164 -21.14 8.02 -15.48
C ARG A 164 -22.19 6.96 -15.19
N ALA A 165 -21.79 5.69 -15.05
CA ALA A 165 -22.70 4.60 -14.73
C ALA A 165 -23.43 4.88 -13.42
N SER A 166 -24.74 4.69 -13.39
CA SER A 166 -25.57 4.80 -12.19
C SER A 166 -25.26 3.70 -11.17
N ASP A 167 -25.57 3.93 -9.90
CA ASP A 167 -25.35 2.92 -8.84
C ASP A 167 -26.14 1.62 -9.12
N ALA A 168 -27.27 1.71 -9.81
CA ALA A 168 -28.03 0.56 -10.28
C ALA A 168 -27.24 -0.27 -11.31
N GLU A 169 -26.59 0.39 -12.28
CA GLU A 169 -25.74 -0.27 -13.27
C GLU A 169 -24.50 -0.91 -12.61
N LEU A 170 -23.87 -0.22 -11.65
CA LEU A 170 -22.74 -0.76 -10.88
C LEU A 170 -23.15 -2.02 -10.10
N ARG A 171 -24.30 -1.98 -9.43
CA ARG A 171 -24.84 -3.12 -8.69
C ARG A 171 -25.15 -4.31 -9.59
N VAL A 172 -25.74 -4.07 -10.76
CA VAL A 172 -26.00 -5.13 -11.75
C VAL A 172 -24.69 -5.76 -12.23
N ALA A 173 -23.65 -4.96 -12.45
CA ALA A 173 -22.35 -5.46 -12.90
C ALA A 173 -21.60 -6.32 -11.86
N LEU A 174 -21.95 -6.21 -10.58
CA LEU A 174 -21.40 -7.05 -9.52
C LEU A 174 -21.83 -8.53 -9.67
N GLY A 175 -22.97 -8.76 -10.33
CA GLY A 175 -23.44 -10.08 -10.75
C GLY A 175 -23.98 -10.93 -9.60
N ASP A 176 -23.44 -12.12 -9.44
CA ASP A 176 -23.90 -13.16 -8.51
C ASP A 176 -23.45 -12.94 -7.05
N ARG A 177 -22.62 -11.93 -6.79
CA ARG A 177 -22.13 -11.65 -5.44
C ARG A 177 -23.20 -10.93 -4.61
N GLN A 178 -23.54 -11.55 -3.48
CA GLN A 178 -24.44 -10.96 -2.51
C GLN A 178 -23.65 -10.05 -1.57
N VAL A 179 -23.99 -8.77 -1.59
CA VAL A 179 -23.49 -7.76 -0.65
C VAL A 179 -24.71 -7.03 -0.12
N ASP A 180 -24.74 -6.77 1.20
CA ASP A 180 -25.75 -5.91 1.79
C ASP A 180 -25.52 -4.48 1.28
N PRO A 181 -26.45 -3.89 0.50
CA PRO A 181 -26.28 -2.54 -0.01
C PRO A 181 -26.40 -1.47 1.07
N ALA A 182 -26.84 -1.80 2.29
CA ALA A 182 -27.08 -0.82 3.34
C ALA A 182 -25.80 -0.09 3.73
N GLY A 183 -25.81 1.24 3.57
CA GLY A 183 -24.68 2.11 3.93
C GLY A 183 -23.57 2.19 2.88
N LEU A 184 -23.67 1.44 1.77
CA LEU A 184 -22.69 1.53 0.70
C LEU A 184 -22.83 2.85 -0.06
N THR A 185 -21.69 3.52 -0.23
CA THR A 185 -21.52 4.67 -1.10
C THR A 185 -21.25 4.22 -2.53
N ARG A 186 -21.24 5.17 -3.47
CA ARG A 186 -20.83 4.92 -4.85
C ARG A 186 -19.41 4.35 -4.94
N ASP A 187 -18.48 4.88 -4.15
CA ASP A 187 -17.08 4.46 -4.17
C ASP A 187 -16.94 3.02 -3.68
N ASP A 188 -17.74 2.60 -2.70
CA ASP A 188 -17.77 1.20 -2.25
C ASP A 188 -18.22 0.25 -3.36
N TRP A 189 -19.21 0.63 -4.17
CA TRP A 189 -19.62 -0.17 -5.33
C TRP A 189 -18.51 -0.30 -6.38
N LEU A 190 -17.80 0.79 -6.65
CA LEU A 190 -16.67 0.82 -7.56
C LEU A 190 -15.51 -0.06 -7.06
N ASP A 191 -15.20 -0.01 -5.76
CA ASP A 191 -14.18 -0.84 -5.11
C ASP A 191 -14.55 -2.32 -5.12
N LEU A 192 -15.83 -2.65 -4.85
CA LEU A 192 -16.34 -4.01 -4.96
C LEU A 192 -16.16 -4.54 -6.39
N LEU A 193 -16.53 -3.77 -7.41
CA LEU A 193 -16.33 -4.16 -8.81
C LEU A 193 -14.86 -4.36 -9.14
N LEU A 194 -14.00 -3.44 -8.70
CA LEU A 194 -12.56 -3.52 -8.92
C LEU A 194 -11.98 -4.80 -8.29
N GLY A 195 -12.24 -5.04 -7.01
CA GLY A 195 -11.70 -6.18 -6.26
C GLY A 195 -12.28 -7.53 -6.67
N HIS A 196 -13.55 -7.58 -7.08
CA HIS A 196 -14.25 -8.83 -7.31
C HIS A 196 -14.45 -9.19 -8.80
N ARG A 197 -14.47 -8.21 -9.71
CA ARG A 197 -14.74 -8.46 -11.14
C ARG A 197 -13.53 -8.16 -12.02
N ILE A 198 -12.74 -7.14 -11.69
CA ILE A 198 -11.60 -6.69 -12.51
C ILE A 198 -10.29 -7.36 -12.07
N GLN A 199 -9.84 -7.12 -10.84
CA GLN A 199 -8.54 -7.60 -10.33
C GLN A 199 -8.30 -9.11 -10.49
N PRO A 200 -9.30 -10.02 -10.33
CA PRO A 200 -9.06 -11.46 -10.51
C PRO A 200 -8.72 -11.88 -11.95
N ARG A 201 -8.87 -10.98 -12.93
CA ARG A 201 -8.64 -11.25 -14.36
C ARG A 201 -7.32 -10.65 -14.88
N LEU A 202 -6.63 -9.85 -14.06
CA LEU A 202 -5.34 -9.23 -14.36
C LEU A 202 -4.19 -10.11 -13.85
#